data_AF-A0A091LDF8-F1
#
_entry.id   AF-A0A091LDF8-F1
#
_cell.length_a   1.000
_cell.length_b   1.000
_cell.length_c   1.000
_cell.angle_alpha   90.00
_cell.angle_beta   90.00
_cell.angle_gamma   90.00
#
_symmetry.space_group_name_H-M   'P 1'
#
loop_
_entity.id
_entity.type
_entity.pdbx_description
1 polymer ?
#
loop_
_entity_poly.entity_id
_entity_poly.type
_entity_poly.pdbx_seq_one_letter_code
_entity_poly.pdbx_strand_id
1 'polypeptide(L)'
;MAARRALKAVLVDLSGTLHVEDSAVPGAQEALKRQLRSAPVTIRFVTNTTKECKRDLLERLTKLGFDIAENEIFTSLTAARNLLEQKQVRPLLLVDDKALPDFTGISTNDPNAVVVGLAPEHFHYEMMNRAFR
;
A
#
# COMPACT_ATOMS: atom_id res chain seq x y z
N MET A 1 14.63 -19.44 -32.14
CA MET A 1 14.93 -18.79 -30.85
C MET A 1 13.67 -18.05 -30.38
N ALA A 2 13.12 -18.40 -29.22
CA ALA A 2 11.96 -17.70 -28.69
C ALA A 2 12.34 -16.24 -28.39
N ALA A 3 11.66 -15.28 -29.02
CA ALA A 3 11.85 -13.87 -28.69
C ALA A 3 11.56 -13.68 -27.20
N ARG A 4 12.58 -13.31 -26.42
CA ARG A 4 12.40 -12.91 -25.03
C ARG A 4 11.40 -11.75 -25.03
N ARG A 5 10.20 -11.97 -24.46
CA ARG A 5 9.23 -10.89 -24.27
C ARG A 5 9.92 -9.76 -23.52
N ALA A 6 9.86 -8.55 -24.06
CA ALA A 6 10.40 -7.37 -23.40
C ALA A 6 9.69 -7.20 -22.04
N LEU A 7 10.49 -7.10 -20.98
CA LEU A 7 9.99 -6.83 -19.63
C LEU A 7 9.39 -5.42 -19.61
N LYS A 8 8.13 -5.27 -19.19
CA LYS A 8 7.45 -3.98 -19.16
C LYS A 8 7.46 -3.32 -17.78
N ALA A 9 7.38 -4.12 -16.73
CA ALA A 9 7.29 -3.61 -15.37
C ALA A 9 7.94 -4.56 -14.36
N VAL A 10 8.35 -3.99 -13.24
CA VAL A 10 8.88 -4.69 -12.06
C VAL A 10 8.07 -4.24 -10.84
N LEU A 11 7.50 -5.21 -10.12
CA LEU A 11 6.87 -4.99 -8.82
C LEU A 11 7.90 -5.37 -7.75
N VAL A 12 8.25 -4.41 -6.91
CA VAL A 12 9.25 -4.58 -5.86
C VAL A 12 8.52 -4.55 -4.52
N ASP A 13 8.55 -5.65 -3.80
CA ASP A 13 8.06 -5.68 -2.43
C ASP A 13 8.92 -4.76 -1.52
N LEU A 14 8.34 -4.23 -0.45
CA LEU A 14 9.02 -3.26 0.41
C LEU A 14 9.61 -3.94 1.65
N SER A 15 8.74 -4.50 2.50
CA SER A 15 9.11 -5.07 3.80
C SER A 15 9.82 -6.41 3.63
N GLY A 16 11.07 -6.52 4.10
CA GLY A 16 11.91 -7.70 3.93
C GLY A 16 12.66 -7.77 2.59
N THR A 17 12.39 -6.84 1.67
CA THR A 17 13.03 -6.77 0.35
C THR A 17 13.90 -5.52 0.21
N LEU A 18 13.35 -4.32 0.45
CA LEU A 18 14.12 -3.07 0.44
C LEU A 18 14.55 -2.64 1.84
N HIS A 19 13.74 -2.94 2.86
CA HIS A 19 14.04 -2.58 4.23
C HIS A 19 13.54 -3.66 5.20
N VAL A 20 14.19 -3.79 6.34
CA VAL A 20 13.72 -4.54 7.50
C VAL A 20 13.55 -3.50 8.61
N GLU A 21 12.31 -3.29 9.04
CA GLU A 21 11.96 -2.23 9.98
C GLU A 21 12.48 -0.85 9.49
N ASP A 22 13.30 -0.18 10.30
CA ASP A 22 13.90 1.12 10.00
C ASP A 22 15.32 1.02 9.41
N SER A 23 15.69 -0.14 8.86
CA SER A 23 16.99 -0.37 8.23
C SER A 23 16.85 -0.81 6.78
N ALA A 24 17.57 -0.16 5.88
CA ALA A 24 17.64 -0.59 4.49
C ALA A 24 18.42 -1.91 4.35
N VAL A 25 17.97 -2.77 3.43
CA VAL A 25 18.72 -3.97 3.06
C VAL A 25 20.02 -3.55 2.38
N PRO A 26 21.19 -4.09 2.77
CA PRO A 26 22.47 -3.69 2.20
C PRO A 26 22.50 -3.77 0.67
N GLY A 27 22.84 -2.64 0.03
CA GLY A 27 22.92 -2.53 -1.44
C GLY A 27 21.59 -2.29 -2.16
N ALA A 28 20.45 -2.27 -1.44
CA ALA A 28 19.13 -2.09 -2.05
C ALA A 28 18.98 -0.71 -2.73
N GLN A 29 19.49 0.37 -2.12
CA GLN A 29 19.45 1.70 -2.73
C GLN A 29 20.24 1.75 -4.05
N GLU A 30 21.44 1.16 -4.06
CA GLU A 30 22.30 1.14 -5.24
C GLU A 30 21.73 0.24 -6.34
N ALA A 31 21.13 -0.89 -6.00
CA ALA A 31 20.45 -1.76 -6.96
C ALA A 31 19.28 -1.04 -7.63
N LEU A 32 18.45 -0.33 -6.84
CA LEU A 32 17.35 0.46 -7.37
C LEU A 32 17.87 1.56 -8.31
N LYS A 33 18.86 2.33 -7.86
CA LYS A 33 19.40 3.48 -8.60
C LYS A 33 20.14 3.07 -9.88
N ARG A 34 20.98 2.04 -9.83
CA ARG A 34 21.88 1.68 -10.94
C ARG A 34 21.25 0.72 -11.94
N GLN A 35 20.43 -0.22 -11.50
CA GLN A 35 19.97 -1.34 -12.34
C GLN A 35 18.53 -1.15 -12.80
N LEU A 36 17.63 -0.75 -11.89
CA LEU A 36 16.21 -0.66 -12.18
C LEU A 36 15.85 0.66 -12.86
N ARG A 37 16.37 1.79 -12.35
CA ARG A 37 16.09 3.13 -12.93
C ARG A 37 16.72 3.37 -14.30
N SER A 38 17.76 2.62 -14.66
CA SER A 38 18.42 2.71 -15.98
C SER A 38 17.76 1.84 -17.05
N ALA A 39 16.90 0.90 -16.66
CA ALA A 39 16.20 0.01 -17.57
C ALA A 39 14.88 0.63 -18.08
N PRO A 40 14.43 0.32 -19.31
CA PRO A 40 13.17 0.81 -19.87
C PRO A 40 11.97 0.04 -19.30
N VAL A 41 11.82 0.03 -17.97
CA VAL A 41 10.77 -0.69 -17.24
C VAL A 41 10.04 0.24 -16.27
N THR A 42 8.74 0.06 -16.13
CA THR A 42 7.97 0.72 -15.06
C THR A 42 8.23 0.02 -13.73
N ILE A 43 8.60 0.77 -12.70
CA ILE A 43 8.79 0.24 -11.35
C ILE A 43 7.56 0.58 -10.51
N ARG A 44 7.07 -0.38 -9.72
CA ARG A 44 6.07 -0.14 -8.68
C ARG A 44 6.52 -0.80 -7.39
N PHE A 45 6.37 -0.07 -6.29
CA PHE A 45 6.65 -0.57 -4.96
C PHE A 45 5.36 -1.05 -4.33
N VAL A 46 5.34 -2.32 -3.94
CA VAL A 46 4.15 -2.97 -3.40
C VAL A 46 4.36 -3.35 -1.95
N THR A 47 3.32 -3.24 -1.14
CA THR A 47 3.32 -3.78 0.21
C THR A 47 1.91 -4.10 0.67
N ASN A 48 1.78 -5.15 1.47
CA ASN A 48 0.56 -5.43 2.19
C ASN A 48 0.64 -4.78 3.58
N THR A 49 0.06 -3.60 3.72
CA THR A 49 0.00 -2.88 5.00
C THR A 49 -1.43 -2.47 5.31
N THR A 50 -1.81 -2.56 6.57
CA THR A 50 -3.15 -2.18 7.05
C THR A 50 -3.11 -1.09 8.13
N LYS A 51 -1.91 -0.56 8.42
CA LYS A 51 -1.67 0.31 9.59
C LYS A 51 -1.02 1.64 9.27
N GLU A 52 -0.43 1.81 8.09
CA GLU A 52 0.22 3.06 7.71
C GLU A 52 -0.33 3.52 6.37
N CYS A 53 -0.56 4.83 6.26
CA CYS A 53 -0.96 5.43 5.00
C CYS A 53 0.22 5.46 4.02
N LYS A 54 -0.08 5.66 2.74
CA LYS A 54 0.93 5.75 1.68
C LYS A 54 1.98 6.83 1.94
N ARG A 55 1.57 7.95 2.52
CA ARG A 55 2.45 9.09 2.81
C ARG A 55 3.51 8.75 3.86
N ASP A 56 3.12 8.08 4.93
CA ASP A 56 4.04 7.73 6.02
C ASP A 56 5.08 6.71 5.54
N LEU A 57 4.64 5.77 4.70
CA LEU A 57 5.51 4.80 4.03
C LEU A 57 6.54 5.49 3.12
N LEU A 58 6.10 6.46 2.32
CA LEU A 58 6.98 7.25 1.46
C LEU A 58 8.03 8.01 2.28
N GLU A 59 7.62 8.65 3.36
CA GLU A 59 8.52 9.40 4.24
C GLU A 59 9.59 8.48 4.84
N ARG A 60 9.21 7.28 5.30
CA ARG A 60 10.16 6.28 5.81
C ARG A 60 11.16 5.85 4.73
N LEU A 61 10.70 5.51 3.53
CA LEU A 61 11.58 5.08 2.44
C LEU A 61 12.54 6.19 2.00
N THR A 62 12.06 7.43 1.96
CA THR A 62 12.88 8.61 1.65
C THR A 62 13.96 8.82 2.72
N LYS A 63 13.62 8.67 4.01
CA LYS A 63 14.58 8.73 5.13
C LYS A 63 15.67 7.64 5.05
N LEU A 64 15.34 6.47 4.48
CA LEU A 64 16.29 5.39 4.22
C LEU A 64 17.17 5.61 2.98
N GLY A 65 17.00 6.73 2.29
CA GLY A 65 17.80 7.12 1.12
C GLY A 65 17.30 6.52 -0.20
N PHE A 66 16.07 6.01 -0.25
CA PHE A 66 15.46 5.55 -1.50
C PHE A 66 14.87 6.73 -2.29
N ASP A 67 15.17 6.77 -3.59
CA ASP A 67 14.57 7.72 -4.55
C ASP A 67 13.28 7.11 -5.14
N ILE A 68 12.17 7.32 -4.42
CA ILE A 68 10.84 6.75 -4.72
C ILE A 68 9.83 7.89 -4.74
N ALA A 69 8.94 7.88 -5.72
CA ALA A 69 7.82 8.82 -5.78
C ALA A 69 6.52 8.19 -5.27
N GLU A 70 5.63 9.01 -4.72
CA GLU A 70 4.35 8.56 -4.14
C GLU A 70 3.50 7.75 -5.13
N ASN A 71 3.47 8.18 -6.40
CA ASN A 71 2.70 7.54 -7.46
C ASN A 71 3.23 6.16 -7.86
N GLU A 72 4.42 5.78 -7.40
CA GLU A 72 5.02 4.46 -7.64
C GLU A 72 4.65 3.45 -6.55
N ILE A 73 4.14 3.93 -5.41
CA ILE A 73 3.73 3.10 -4.28
C ILE A 73 2.29 2.63 -4.46
N PHE A 74 2.11 1.31 -4.35
CA PHE A 74 0.82 0.64 -4.41
C PHE A 74 0.65 -0.28 -3.19
N THR A 75 -0.24 0.12 -2.28
CA THR A 75 -0.52 -0.61 -1.03
C THR A 75 -1.78 -1.45 -1.14
N SER A 76 -1.99 -2.40 -0.22
CA SER A 76 -3.29 -3.06 -0.08
C SER A 76 -4.42 -2.09 0.26
N LEU A 77 -4.16 -0.98 0.98
CA LEU A 77 -5.12 0.11 1.18
C LEU A 77 -5.48 0.81 -0.14
N THR A 78 -4.51 1.05 -1.03
CA THR A 78 -4.76 1.60 -2.37
C THR A 78 -5.65 0.65 -3.17
N ALA A 79 -5.39 -0.66 -3.10
CA ALA A 79 -6.22 -1.66 -3.77
C ALA A 79 -7.65 -1.69 -3.20
N ALA A 80 -7.81 -1.61 -1.88
CA ALA A 80 -9.11 -1.54 -1.22
C ALA A 80 -9.89 -0.30 -1.65
N ARG A 81 -9.24 0.89 -1.65
CA ARG A 81 -9.84 2.14 -2.16
C ARG A 81 -10.32 2.00 -3.60
N ASN A 82 -9.47 1.51 -4.50
CA ASN A 82 -9.83 1.32 -5.92
C ASN A 82 -11.06 0.41 -6.08
N LEU A 83 -11.14 -0.66 -5.27
CA LEU A 83 -12.28 -1.56 -5.29
C LEU A 83 -13.56 -0.89 -4.79
N LEU A 84 -13.48 -0.06 -3.74
CA LEU A 84 -14.62 0.71 -3.22
C LEU A 84 -15.16 1.67 -4.29
N GLU A 85 -14.26 2.41 -4.96
CA GLU A 85 -14.60 3.34 -6.04
C GLU A 85 -15.23 2.60 -7.23
N GLN A 86 -14.66 1.47 -7.64
CA GLN A 86 -15.18 0.63 -8.72
C GLN A 86 -16.56 0.05 -8.40
N LYS A 87 -16.80 -0.34 -7.14
CA LYS A 87 -18.07 -0.90 -6.68
C LYS A 87 -19.10 0.16 -6.30
N GLN A 88 -18.70 1.43 -6.19
CA GLN A 88 -19.54 2.55 -5.77
C GLN A 88 -20.25 2.29 -4.43
N VAL A 89 -19.52 1.72 -3.47
CA VAL A 89 -20.02 1.40 -2.13
C VAL A 89 -19.51 2.39 -1.08
N ARG A 90 -20.23 2.46 0.03
CA ARG A 90 -19.91 3.27 1.21
C ARG A 90 -19.43 2.36 2.33
N PRO A 91 -18.14 2.34 2.67
CA PRO A 91 -17.61 1.37 3.62
C PRO A 91 -17.83 1.79 5.07
N LEU A 92 -18.08 0.81 5.92
CA LEU A 92 -17.66 0.83 7.32
C LEU A 92 -16.19 0.42 7.35
N LEU A 93 -15.31 1.34 7.76
CA LEU A 93 -13.86 1.14 7.78
C LEU A 93 -13.42 0.61 9.15
N LEU A 94 -13.02 -0.66 9.22
CA LEU A 94 -12.39 -1.28 10.39
C LEU A 94 -10.88 -1.35 10.09
N VAL A 95 -10.23 -0.19 10.05
CA VAL A 95 -8.79 -0.02 9.79
C VAL A 95 -8.18 0.82 10.89
N ASP A 96 -6.84 0.79 11.03
CA ASP A 96 -6.14 1.68 11.97
C ASP A 96 -6.39 3.15 11.60
N ASP A 97 -6.51 4.06 12.58
CA ASP A 97 -6.72 5.49 12.34
C ASP A 97 -5.66 6.09 11.39
N LYS A 98 -4.43 5.58 11.47
CA LYS A 98 -3.32 5.99 10.58
C LYS A 98 -3.53 5.60 9.13
N ALA A 99 -4.42 4.65 8.83
CA ALA A 99 -4.76 4.24 7.47
C ALA A 99 -5.91 5.08 6.87
N LEU A 100 -6.67 5.82 7.68
CA LEU A 100 -7.80 6.64 7.22
C LEU A 100 -7.46 7.67 6.13
N PRO A 101 -6.27 8.31 6.11
CA PRO A 101 -5.90 9.23 5.04
C PRO A 101 -6.01 8.62 3.63
N ASP A 102 -5.73 7.31 3.47
CA ASP A 102 -5.82 6.61 2.19
C ASP A 102 -7.28 6.48 1.69
N PHE A 103 -8.28 6.67 2.56
CA PHE A 103 -9.72 6.62 2.22
C PHE A 103 -10.37 8.01 2.13
N THR A 104 -9.59 9.09 2.22
CA THR A 104 -10.12 10.46 2.12
C THR A 104 -10.92 10.65 0.82
N GLY A 105 -12.14 11.17 0.93
CA GLY A 105 -13.05 11.41 -0.18
C GLY A 105 -14.06 10.27 -0.44
N ILE A 106 -13.92 9.11 0.23
CA ILE A 106 -14.93 8.05 0.19
C ILE A 106 -16.01 8.34 1.24
N SER A 107 -17.28 8.28 0.84
CA SER A 107 -18.40 8.45 1.77
C SER A 107 -18.54 7.22 2.67
N THR A 108 -18.59 7.43 3.99
CA THR A 108 -18.78 6.40 5.02
C THR A 108 -20.14 6.49 5.72
N ASN A 109 -21.00 7.40 5.28
CA ASN A 109 -22.36 7.57 5.80
C ASN A 109 -23.25 6.41 5.33
N ASP A 110 -24.11 5.90 6.21
CA ASP A 110 -25.02 4.78 5.92
C ASP A 110 -24.30 3.64 5.17
N PRO A 111 -23.36 2.95 5.83
CA PRO A 111 -22.43 2.03 5.17
C PRO A 111 -23.15 0.81 4.59
N ASN A 112 -22.76 0.40 3.39
CA ASN A 112 -23.28 -0.78 2.67
C ASN A 112 -22.17 -1.75 2.23
N ALA A 113 -20.95 -1.55 2.74
CA ALA A 113 -19.81 -2.45 2.61
C ALA A 113 -18.99 -2.41 3.90
N VAL A 114 -18.16 -3.42 4.12
CA VAL A 114 -17.24 -3.46 5.27
C VAL A 114 -15.83 -3.69 4.75
N VAL A 115 -14.89 -2.84 5.17
CA VAL A 115 -13.46 -3.02 4.91
C VAL A 115 -12.79 -3.37 6.22
N VAL A 116 -12.07 -4.50 6.24
CA VAL A 116 -11.42 -5.02 7.44
C VAL A 116 -9.91 -5.05 7.22
N GLY A 117 -9.20 -4.23 7.98
CA GLY A 117 -7.75 -4.31 8.17
C GLY A 117 -7.42 -4.87 9.56
N LEU A 118 -6.18 -4.72 10.01
CA LEU A 118 -5.82 -4.96 11.41
C LEU A 118 -6.09 -3.71 12.23
N ALA A 119 -7.23 -3.68 12.94
CA ALA A 119 -7.67 -2.56 13.76
C ALA A 119 -8.06 -3.02 15.17
N PRO A 120 -7.10 -3.28 16.07
CA PRO A 120 -7.37 -3.79 17.42
C PRO A 120 -8.41 -2.95 18.19
N GLU A 121 -8.33 -1.61 18.09
CA GLU A 121 -9.26 -0.68 18.72
C GLU A 121 -10.71 -0.78 18.20
N HIS A 122 -10.91 -1.38 17.02
CA HIS A 122 -12.23 -1.63 16.43
C HIS A 122 -12.69 -3.07 16.59
N PHE A 123 -11.85 -3.97 17.12
CA PHE A 123 -12.18 -5.39 17.29
C PHE A 123 -12.82 -5.66 18.64
N HIS A 124 -13.89 -4.92 18.93
CA HIS A 124 -14.76 -5.13 20.08
C HIS A 124 -16.17 -5.54 19.63
N TYR A 125 -16.91 -6.18 20.54
CA TYR A 125 -18.19 -6.84 20.23
C TYR A 125 -19.19 -5.91 19.51
N GLU A 126 -19.34 -4.68 20.00
CA GLU A 126 -20.27 -3.70 19.43
C GLU A 126 -19.96 -3.38 17.97
N MET A 127 -18.69 -3.07 17.65
CA MET A 127 -18.27 -2.74 16.29
C MET A 127 -18.37 -3.94 15.36
N MET A 128 -17.95 -5.13 15.82
CA MET A 128 -18.05 -6.35 15.02
C MET A 128 -19.52 -6.70 14.73
N ASN A 129 -20.41 -6.60 15.72
CA ASN A 129 -21.84 -6.84 15.53
C ASN A 129 -22.48 -5.79 14.60
N ARG A 130 -22.01 -4.55 14.58
CA ARG A 130 -22.42 -3.55 13.58
C ARG A 130 -21.95 -3.93 12.17
N ALA A 131 -20.76 -4.50 12.02
CA ALA A 131 -20.24 -4.94 10.73
C ALA A 131 -20.95 -6.18 10.15
N PHE A 132 -21.49 -7.06 11.00
CA PHE A 132 -22.18 -8.29 10.57
C PHE A 132 -23.70 -8.13 10.34
N ARG A 133 -24.27 -6.96 10.62
CA ARG A 133 -25.69 -6.65 10.38
C ARG A 133 -25.86 -5.91 9.07
#